data_AF-A0AAW7HIQ0-F1
#
_entry.id   AF-A0AAW7HIQ0-F1
#
_cell.length_a   1.000
_cell.length_b   1.000
_cell.length_c   1.000
_cell.angle_alpha   90.00
_cell.angle_beta   90.00
_cell.angle_gamma   90.00
#
_symmetry.space_group_name_H-M   'P 1'
#
loop_
_entity.id
_entity.type
_entity.pdbx_description
1 polymer ?
#
loop_
_entity_poly.entity_id
_entity_poly.type
_entity_poly.pdbx_seq_one_letter_code
_entity_poly.pdbx_strand_id
1 'polypeptide(L)'
;MLQEELVAVVLAYQGELDPEDSRQLLKSLQAMIANFAVKATSLSGYGILDAYTKIQVDEMLRQINEALGTKVPTANSLAGYGILDAYTKTQVDQLFITAREEIEVDLVQRLALKQDKNTAAFGSTASWVRDGATGAIEQYGLFSLNSGPSEQTITFPTAFPTACRSVVLTNFEDAAAEGNIVRVLRWDNNGVTILNSGGNTFTSYSWVAKGN
;
A
#
# COMPACT_ATOMS: atom_id res chain seq x y z
N MET A 1 -90.27 26.92 -35.62
CA MET A 1 -88.82 26.88 -35.29
C MET A 1 -88.44 27.93 -34.24
N LEU A 2 -88.26 29.21 -34.57
CA LEU A 2 -87.78 30.20 -33.57
C LEU A 2 -88.75 30.41 -32.40
N GLN A 3 -90.06 30.39 -32.66
CA GLN A 3 -91.08 30.45 -31.60
C GLN A 3 -91.09 29.19 -30.71
N GLU A 4 -90.79 28.02 -31.28
CA GLU A 4 -90.74 26.75 -30.52
C GLU A 4 -89.53 26.71 -29.58
N GLU A 5 -88.37 27.23 -30.01
CA GLU A 5 -87.17 27.32 -29.16
C GLU A 5 -87.37 28.29 -27.98
N LEU A 6 -87.99 29.45 -28.23
CA LEU A 6 -88.29 30.40 -27.15
C LEU A 6 -89.29 29.83 -26.13
N VAL A 7 -90.29 29.08 -26.60
CA VAL A 7 -91.22 28.34 -25.73
C VAL A 7 -90.48 27.26 -24.92
N ALA A 8 -89.57 26.51 -25.53
CA ALA A 8 -88.79 25.48 -24.83
C ALA A 8 -87.91 26.07 -23.72
N VAL A 9 -87.28 27.22 -23.93
CA VAL A 9 -86.50 27.93 -22.91
C VAL A 9 -87.40 28.36 -21.73
N VAL A 10 -88.60 28.88 -22.01
CA VAL A 10 -89.54 29.25 -20.96
C VAL A 10 -89.98 28.04 -20.14
N LEU A 11 -90.38 26.96 -20.81
CA LEU A 11 -90.79 25.72 -20.14
C LEU A 11 -89.64 25.12 -19.30
N ALA A 12 -88.40 25.18 -19.76
CA ALA A 12 -87.25 24.61 -19.06
C ALA A 12 -86.93 25.32 -17.73
N TYR A 13 -87.21 26.63 -17.60
CA TYR A 13 -86.84 27.42 -16.43
C TYR A 13 -88.03 27.94 -15.62
N GLN A 14 -89.24 28.02 -16.19
CA GLN A 14 -90.46 28.44 -15.50
C GLN A 14 -91.48 27.29 -15.30
N GLY A 15 -91.29 26.16 -15.98
CA GLY A 15 -92.16 24.98 -15.88
C GLY A 15 -93.44 25.04 -16.73
N GLU A 16 -94.01 26.23 -16.95
CA GLU A 16 -95.21 26.42 -17.77
C GLU A 16 -95.19 27.74 -18.55
N LEU A 17 -96.09 27.86 -19.54
CA LEU A 17 -96.35 29.12 -20.26
C LEU A 17 -97.45 29.89 -19.56
N ASP A 18 -97.20 31.16 -19.25
CA ASP A 18 -98.18 32.08 -18.69
C ASP A 18 -98.57 33.12 -19.75
N PRO A 19 -99.77 33.05 -20.33
CA PRO A 19 -100.24 34.02 -21.33
C PRO A 19 -100.33 35.46 -20.79
N GLU A 20 -100.47 35.63 -19.48
CA GLU A 20 -100.59 36.94 -18.83
C GLU A 20 -99.22 37.54 -18.43
N ASP A 21 -98.13 36.77 -18.53
CA ASP A 21 -96.76 37.24 -18.25
C ASP A 21 -95.94 37.46 -19.52
N SER A 22 -95.99 38.71 -20.01
CA SER A 22 -95.16 39.19 -21.13
C SER A 22 -93.64 39.14 -20.86
N ARG A 23 -93.19 38.87 -19.62
CA ARG A 23 -91.76 38.84 -19.22
C ARG A 23 -91.22 37.43 -18.98
N GLN A 24 -92.00 36.37 -19.22
CA GLN A 24 -91.61 34.98 -18.96
C GLN A 24 -90.28 34.56 -19.61
N LEU A 25 -90.00 35.00 -20.85
CA LEU A 25 -88.73 34.73 -21.53
C LEU A 25 -87.55 35.41 -20.82
N LEU A 26 -87.73 36.67 -20.40
CA LEU A 26 -86.69 37.40 -19.67
C LEU A 26 -86.40 36.75 -18.32
N LYS A 27 -87.45 36.33 -17.58
CA LYS A 27 -87.30 35.61 -16.30
C LYS A 27 -86.54 34.29 -16.49
N SER A 28 -86.79 33.58 -17.59
CA SER A 28 -86.11 32.32 -17.93
C SER A 28 -84.64 32.52 -18.24
N LEU A 29 -84.30 33.54 -19.04
CA LEU A 29 -82.92 33.89 -19.33
C LEU A 29 -82.18 34.35 -18.05
N GLN A 30 -82.84 35.09 -17.18
CA GLN A 30 -82.31 35.48 -15.87
C GLN A 30 -82.05 34.27 -14.96
N ALA A 31 -82.96 33.29 -14.94
CA ALA A 31 -82.79 32.05 -14.20
C ALA A 31 -81.65 31.18 -14.76
N MET A 32 -81.50 31.13 -16.08
CA MET A 32 -80.40 30.43 -16.75
C MET A 32 -79.03 31.01 -16.38
N ILE A 33 -78.85 32.33 -16.49
CA ILE A 33 -77.55 32.97 -16.21
C ILE A 33 -77.21 33.02 -14.73
N ALA A 34 -78.19 32.90 -13.82
CA ALA A 34 -77.96 32.86 -12.38
C ALA A 34 -77.10 31.68 -11.94
N ASN A 35 -77.05 30.60 -12.74
CA ASN A 35 -76.24 29.41 -12.47
C ASN A 35 -74.84 29.45 -13.09
N PHE A 36 -74.49 30.50 -13.84
CA PHE A 36 -73.18 30.65 -14.46
C PHE A 36 -72.33 31.70 -13.73
N ALA A 37 -71.05 31.39 -13.55
CA ALA A 37 -70.06 32.31 -12.97
C ALA A 37 -69.65 33.37 -13.99
N VAL A 38 -70.44 34.44 -14.16
CA VAL A 38 -70.19 35.41 -15.25
C VAL A 38 -68.90 36.23 -15.03
N LYS A 39 -68.49 36.51 -13.77
CA LYS A 39 -67.21 37.16 -13.38
C LYS A 39 -66.80 36.87 -11.92
N ALA A 40 -66.76 35.61 -11.51
CA ALA A 40 -66.32 35.28 -10.15
C ALA A 40 -64.84 35.61 -9.93
N THR A 41 -64.49 36.16 -8.76
CA THR A 41 -63.10 36.37 -8.34
C THR A 41 -62.67 35.39 -7.24
N SER A 42 -63.53 34.40 -6.94
CA SER A 42 -63.29 33.38 -5.92
C SER A 42 -63.58 31.99 -6.49
N LEU A 43 -62.91 30.98 -5.93
CA LEU A 43 -63.10 29.57 -6.31
C LEU A 43 -64.55 29.12 -6.10
N SER A 44 -65.18 29.52 -5.00
CA SER A 44 -66.60 29.23 -4.73
C SER A 44 -67.53 29.84 -5.79
N GLY A 45 -67.21 31.04 -6.29
CA GLY A 45 -68.00 31.67 -7.36
C GLY A 45 -67.90 30.93 -8.71
N TYR A 46 -66.87 30.11 -8.91
CA TYR A 46 -66.74 29.19 -10.05
C TYR A 46 -67.32 27.79 -9.80
N GLY A 47 -67.97 27.56 -8.64
CA GLY A 47 -68.47 26.24 -8.25
C GLY A 47 -67.38 25.25 -7.81
N ILE A 48 -66.16 25.73 -7.52
CA ILE A 48 -65.07 24.89 -7.01
C ILE A 48 -65.23 24.80 -5.49
N LEU A 49 -65.69 23.63 -5.03
CA LEU A 49 -65.96 23.35 -3.62
C LEU A 49 -64.81 22.64 -2.90
N ASP A 50 -63.93 21.98 -3.65
CA ASP A 50 -62.79 21.22 -3.12
C ASP A 50 -61.49 21.71 -3.76
N ALA A 51 -60.78 22.56 -3.03
CA ALA A 51 -59.48 23.09 -3.43
C ALA A 51 -58.60 23.27 -2.19
N TYR A 52 -57.31 22.98 -2.33
CA TYR A 52 -56.36 23.28 -1.26
C TYR A 52 -56.25 24.79 -1.03
N THR A 53 -56.34 25.18 0.24
CA THR A 53 -56.08 26.54 0.68
C THR A 53 -54.57 26.77 0.79
N LYS A 54 -54.16 28.04 0.64
CA LYS A 54 -52.77 28.45 0.90
C LYS A 54 -52.29 27.99 2.28
N ILE A 55 -53.14 28.11 3.30
CA ILE A 55 -52.82 27.73 4.69
C ILE A 55 -52.49 26.23 4.80
N GLN A 56 -53.28 25.37 4.14
CA GLN A 56 -53.02 23.93 4.15
C GLN A 56 -51.67 23.59 3.52
N VAL A 57 -51.32 24.24 2.40
CA VAL A 57 -50.03 24.04 1.72
C VAL A 57 -48.87 24.58 2.56
N ASP A 58 -49.01 25.78 3.12
CA ASP A 58 -47.99 26.41 3.98
C ASP A 58 -47.71 25.54 5.23
N GLU A 59 -48.75 24.97 5.84
CA GLU A 59 -48.61 24.08 6.99
C GLU A 59 -47.94 22.74 6.61
N MET A 60 -48.29 22.16 5.46
CA MET A 60 -47.63 20.95 4.95
C MET A 60 -46.14 21.19 4.70
N LEU A 61 -45.78 22.34 4.10
CA LEU A 61 -44.38 22.73 3.88
C LEU A 61 -43.63 22.95 5.20
N ARG A 62 -44.27 23.56 6.20
CA ARG A 62 -43.71 23.73 7.55
C ARG A 62 -43.39 22.37 8.18
N GLN A 63 -44.33 21.43 8.15
CA GLN A 63 -44.15 20.08 8.69
C GLN A 63 -43.03 19.31 7.98
N ILE A 64 -42.92 19.44 6.65
CA ILE A 64 -41.82 18.85 5.87
C ILE A 64 -40.47 19.44 6.32
N ASN A 65 -40.38 20.76 6.47
CA ASN A 65 -39.15 21.43 6.89
C ASN A 65 -38.75 21.06 8.33
N GLU A 66 -39.70 20.93 9.25
CA GLU A 66 -39.44 20.48 10.62
C GLU A 66 -38.96 19.02 10.65
N ALA A 67 -39.59 18.15 9.85
CA ALA A 67 -39.19 16.76 9.72
C ALA A 67 -37.78 16.63 9.09
N LEU A 68 -37.44 17.47 8.10
CA LEU A 68 -36.13 17.45 7.47
C LEU A 68 -35.05 18.08 8.36
N GLY A 69 -35.35 19.19 9.04
CA GLY A 69 -34.41 19.84 9.97
C GLY A 69 -34.06 18.96 11.18
N THR A 70 -34.92 18.01 11.52
CA THR A 70 -34.66 17.02 12.58
C THR A 70 -34.04 15.72 12.04
N LYS A 71 -34.28 15.35 10.78
CA LYS A 71 -33.79 14.10 10.16
C LYS A 71 -32.50 14.23 9.37
N VAL A 72 -32.08 15.43 8.97
CA VAL A 72 -30.77 15.67 8.38
C VAL A 72 -29.86 16.15 9.50
N PRO A 73 -29.14 15.26 10.19
CA PRO A 73 -28.24 15.70 11.24
C PRO A 73 -27.18 16.59 10.60
N THR A 74 -27.11 17.85 11.04
CA THR A 74 -25.92 18.70 10.88
C THR A 74 -24.82 18.19 11.81
N ALA A 75 -24.51 16.90 11.71
CA ALA A 75 -23.49 16.26 12.51
C ALA A 75 -22.13 16.73 12.05
N ASN A 76 -21.25 16.98 13.01
CA ASN A 76 -19.84 17.27 12.79
C ASN A 76 -18.94 16.06 13.15
N SER A 77 -19.56 14.89 13.35
CA SER A 77 -18.87 13.66 13.74
C SER A 77 -19.43 12.46 12.97
N LEU A 78 -18.58 11.45 12.77
CA LEU A 78 -18.95 10.19 12.09
C LEU A 78 -20.12 9.49 12.80
N ALA A 79 -20.09 9.45 14.14
CA ALA A 79 -21.18 8.88 14.94
C ALA A 79 -22.52 9.62 14.75
N GLY A 80 -22.49 10.94 14.56
CA GLY A 80 -23.69 11.73 14.27
C GLY A 80 -24.28 11.46 12.88
N TYR A 81 -23.50 10.89 11.95
CA TYR A 81 -23.98 10.35 10.68
C TYR A 81 -24.34 8.85 10.74
N GLY A 82 -24.30 8.24 11.93
CA GLY A 82 -24.58 6.81 12.11
C GLY A 82 -23.42 5.88 11.73
N ILE A 83 -22.22 6.42 11.51
CA ILE A 83 -21.01 5.63 11.25
C ILE A 83 -20.36 5.30 12.60
N LEU A 84 -20.46 4.04 13.04
CA LEU A 84 -20.03 3.59 14.38
C LEU A 84 -18.76 2.74 14.36
N ASP A 85 -18.32 2.29 13.19
CA ASP A 85 -17.21 1.36 12.98
C ASP A 85 -15.98 2.02 12.34
N ALA A 86 -15.93 3.36 12.30
CA ALA A 86 -14.78 4.09 11.80
C ALA A 86 -13.58 4.00 12.75
N TYR A 87 -12.39 3.80 12.19
CA TYR A 87 -11.14 3.90 12.96
C TYR A 87 -10.93 5.32 13.49
N THR A 88 -10.57 5.43 14.76
CA THR A 88 -10.16 6.69 15.38
C THR A 88 -8.70 6.99 15.05
N LYS A 89 -8.37 8.29 15.04
CA LYS A 89 -6.99 8.75 14.93
C LYS A 89 -6.07 8.07 15.95
N THR A 90 -6.54 7.94 17.19
CA THR A 90 -5.78 7.28 18.28
C THR A 90 -5.48 5.81 17.98
N GLN A 91 -6.44 5.04 17.47
CA GLN A 91 -6.21 3.63 17.12
C GLN A 91 -5.15 3.49 16.03
N VAL A 92 -5.23 4.35 15.00
CA VAL A 92 -4.28 4.34 13.90
C VAL A 92 -2.88 4.78 14.35
N ASP A 93 -2.80 5.85 15.15
CA ASP A 93 -1.53 6.34 15.70
C ASP A 93 -0.86 5.25 16.58
N GLN A 94 -1.63 4.50 17.37
CA GLN A 94 -1.10 3.38 18.16
C GLN A 94 -0.59 2.22 17.29
N LEU A 95 -1.32 1.84 16.24
CA LEU A 95 -0.86 0.82 15.29
C LEU A 95 0.49 1.19 14.66
N PHE A 96 0.68 2.47 14.32
CA PHE A 96 1.95 2.95 13.78
C PHE A 96 3.09 2.92 14.80
N ILE A 97 2.83 3.24 16.07
CA ILE A 97 3.83 3.17 17.14
C ILE A 97 4.26 1.72 17.35
N THR A 98 3.31 0.80 17.51
CA THR A 98 3.62 -0.63 17.70
C THR A 98 4.41 -1.19 16.52
N ALA A 99 3.99 -0.91 15.28
CA ALA A 99 4.72 -1.38 14.10
C ALA A 99 6.16 -0.84 14.04
N ARG A 100 6.39 0.41 14.47
CA ARG A 100 7.73 0.99 14.53
C ARG A 100 8.61 0.31 15.56
N GLU A 101 8.08 0.09 16.77
CA GLU A 101 8.80 -0.60 17.85
C GLU A 101 9.18 -2.04 17.44
N GLU A 102 8.24 -2.76 16.81
CA GLU A 102 8.49 -4.11 16.29
C GLU A 102 9.59 -4.13 15.22
N ILE A 103 9.53 -3.20 14.26
CA ILE A 103 10.55 -3.05 13.22
C ILE A 103 11.92 -2.71 13.82
N GLU A 104 11.96 -1.81 14.81
CA GLU A 104 13.21 -1.41 15.46
C GLU A 104 13.87 -2.59 16.19
N VAL A 105 13.09 -3.39 16.92
CA VAL A 105 13.58 -4.59 17.59
C VAL A 105 14.11 -5.62 16.58
N ASP A 106 13.38 -5.89 15.49
CA ASP A 106 13.81 -6.81 14.43
C ASP A 106 15.12 -6.34 13.76
N LEU A 107 15.24 -5.04 13.46
CA LEU A 107 16.46 -4.47 12.86
C LEU A 107 17.68 -4.65 13.76
N VAL A 108 17.54 -4.38 15.07
CA VAL A 108 18.63 -4.55 16.04
C VAL A 108 19.07 -6.01 16.12
N GLN A 109 18.13 -6.95 16.16
CA GLN A 109 18.43 -8.38 16.19
C GLN A 109 19.14 -8.84 14.92
N ARG A 110 18.66 -8.42 13.75
CA ARG A 110 19.30 -8.75 12.46
C ARG A 110 20.70 -8.19 12.34
N LEU A 111 20.94 -6.98 12.85
CA LEU A 111 22.26 -6.38 12.85
C LEU A 111 23.22 -7.14 13.77
N ALA A 112 22.75 -7.57 14.94
CA ALA A 112 23.55 -8.38 15.87
C ALA A 112 23.94 -9.75 15.28
N LEU A 113 23.10 -10.31 14.41
CA LEU A 113 23.35 -11.59 13.73
C LEU A 113 24.06 -11.42 12.38
N LYS A 114 24.22 -10.20 11.89
CA LYS A 114 24.85 -9.95 10.59
C LYS A 114 26.33 -10.30 10.66
N GLN A 115 26.71 -11.37 9.99
CA GLN A 115 28.11 -11.67 9.72
C GLN A 115 28.63 -10.78 8.58
N ASP A 116 29.86 -10.27 8.72
CA ASP A 116 30.52 -9.57 7.62
C ASP A 116 30.89 -10.53 6.50
N LYS A 117 30.77 -10.06 5.25
CA LYS A 117 31.07 -10.90 4.09
C LYS A 117 32.55 -11.25 4.06
N ASN A 118 32.84 -12.52 3.83
CA ASN A 118 34.18 -12.97 3.54
C ASN A 118 34.67 -12.34 2.22
N THR A 119 35.95 -12.03 2.15
CA THR A 119 36.61 -11.52 0.94
C THR A 119 37.68 -12.50 0.48
N ALA A 120 37.96 -12.53 -0.82
CA ALA A 120 38.93 -13.46 -1.38
C ALA A 120 39.52 -12.92 -2.69
N ALA A 121 40.70 -13.41 -3.04
CA ALA A 121 41.24 -13.31 -4.39
C ALA A 121 41.72 -14.69 -4.84
N PHE A 122 41.16 -15.16 -5.97
CA PHE A 122 41.52 -16.44 -6.57
C PHE A 122 42.46 -16.20 -7.76
N GLY A 123 43.76 -16.25 -7.49
CA GLY A 123 44.81 -16.10 -8.50
C GLY A 123 45.27 -17.45 -9.06
N SER A 124 45.99 -17.42 -10.18
CA SER A 124 46.52 -18.62 -10.84
C SER A 124 47.69 -19.26 -10.10
N THR A 125 48.54 -18.45 -9.44
CA THR A 125 49.75 -18.93 -8.73
C THR A 125 49.53 -19.04 -7.21
N ALA A 126 48.72 -18.13 -6.66
CA ALA A 126 48.38 -18.10 -5.25
C ALA A 126 47.04 -17.38 -5.07
N SER A 127 46.35 -17.73 -3.99
CA SER A 127 45.02 -17.26 -3.63
C SER A 127 44.95 -16.99 -2.14
N TRP A 128 43.97 -16.18 -1.74
CA TRP A 128 43.66 -15.97 -0.33
C TRP A 128 42.16 -15.82 -0.10
N VAL A 129 41.74 -16.19 1.10
CA VAL A 129 40.38 -15.97 1.62
C VAL A 129 40.53 -15.37 3.02
N ARG A 130 39.71 -14.36 3.31
CA ARG A 130 39.60 -13.71 4.62
C ARG A 130 38.18 -13.83 5.14
N ASP A 131 38.06 -14.33 6.36
CA ASP A 131 36.85 -14.28 7.14
C ASP A 131 36.59 -12.83 7.57
N GLY A 132 35.45 -12.27 7.15
CA GLY A 132 35.07 -10.89 7.45
C GLY A 132 34.78 -10.66 8.93
N ALA A 133 34.31 -11.68 9.63
CA ALA A 133 33.87 -11.60 11.02
C ALA A 133 35.01 -11.85 12.02
N THR A 134 35.89 -12.81 11.74
CA THR A 134 36.97 -13.17 12.66
C THR A 134 38.31 -12.52 12.28
N GLY A 135 38.45 -12.04 11.05
CA GLY A 135 39.73 -11.57 10.50
C GLY A 135 40.71 -12.70 10.20
N ALA A 136 40.31 -13.97 10.33
CA ALA A 136 41.13 -15.10 9.94
C ALA A 136 41.41 -15.07 8.44
N ILE A 137 42.66 -15.31 8.06
CA ILE A 137 43.12 -15.32 6.68
C ILE A 137 43.70 -16.71 6.41
N GLU A 138 43.30 -17.28 5.28
CA GLU A 138 43.91 -18.47 4.70
C GLU A 138 44.48 -18.08 3.34
N GLN A 139 45.76 -18.37 3.13
CA GLN A 139 46.46 -18.14 1.87
C GLN A 139 47.03 -19.45 1.39
N TYR A 140 47.02 -19.68 0.10
CA TYR A 140 47.52 -20.92 -0.48
C TYR A 140 48.00 -20.71 -1.90
N GLY A 141 48.88 -21.57 -2.35
CA GLY A 141 49.42 -21.47 -3.70
C GLY A 141 50.32 -22.64 -4.04
N LEU A 142 50.92 -22.55 -5.22
CA LEU A 142 51.85 -23.53 -5.75
C LEU A 142 53.23 -22.89 -5.91
N PHE A 143 54.27 -23.69 -5.75
CA PHE A 143 55.62 -23.30 -6.11
C PHE A 143 56.45 -24.52 -6.50
N SER A 144 57.53 -24.26 -7.24
CA SER A 144 58.56 -25.27 -7.53
C SER A 144 59.80 -24.96 -6.71
N LEU A 145 60.39 -25.99 -6.11
CA LEU A 145 61.67 -25.86 -5.42
C LEU A 145 62.84 -25.88 -6.40
N ASN A 146 63.88 -25.11 -6.07
CA ASN A 146 65.17 -25.21 -6.73
C ASN A 146 65.81 -26.58 -6.48
N SER A 147 66.51 -27.10 -7.49
CA SER A 147 67.29 -28.33 -7.38
C SER A 147 68.50 -28.14 -6.47
N GLY A 148 68.79 -29.13 -5.63
CA GLY A 148 69.93 -29.14 -4.72
C GLY A 148 69.72 -28.35 -3.42
N PRO A 149 70.70 -28.41 -2.49
CA PRO A 149 70.59 -27.77 -1.19
C PRO A 149 70.36 -26.26 -1.32
N SER A 150 69.25 -25.76 -0.79
CA SER A 150 68.85 -24.37 -0.97
C SER A 150 67.85 -23.92 0.09
N GLU A 151 67.81 -22.61 0.32
CA GLU A 151 66.72 -21.93 1.02
C GLU A 151 65.93 -21.09 0.02
N GLN A 152 64.61 -21.24 0.02
CA GLN A 152 63.71 -20.51 -0.87
C GLN A 152 62.59 -19.85 -0.07
N THR A 153 62.42 -18.55 -0.25
CA THR A 153 61.33 -17.80 0.38
C THR A 153 60.17 -17.64 -0.58
N ILE A 154 58.97 -17.99 -0.12
CA ILE A 154 57.71 -17.76 -0.81
C ILE A 154 57.04 -16.56 -0.15
N THR A 155 56.75 -15.53 -0.95
CA THR A 155 55.99 -14.37 -0.48
C THR A 155 54.49 -14.69 -0.52
N PHE A 156 53.79 -14.41 0.57
CA PHE A 156 52.34 -14.52 0.62
C PHE A 156 51.67 -13.43 -0.24
N PRO A 157 50.53 -13.72 -0.87
CA PRO A 157 49.75 -12.74 -1.64
C PRO A 157 49.41 -11.46 -0.86
N THR A 158 49.17 -11.58 0.43
CA THR A 158 48.95 -10.47 1.35
C THR A 158 49.67 -10.74 2.66
N ALA A 159 50.17 -9.70 3.32
CA ALA A 159 50.78 -9.88 4.64
C ALA A 159 49.69 -10.22 5.66
N PHE A 160 49.95 -11.15 6.57
CA PHE A 160 49.10 -11.35 7.75
C PHE A 160 49.24 -10.11 8.66
N PRO A 161 48.16 -9.35 8.91
CA PRO A 161 48.25 -8.09 9.66
C PRO A 161 48.84 -8.25 11.07
N THR A 162 48.53 -9.36 11.73
CA THR A 162 48.97 -9.66 13.10
C THR A 162 50.07 -10.72 13.12
N ALA A 163 49.77 -11.92 12.63
CA ALA A 163 50.68 -13.07 12.69
C ALA A 163 50.34 -14.16 11.67
N CYS A 164 51.35 -14.68 10.99
CA CYS A 164 51.27 -16.04 10.43
C CYS A 164 51.36 -17.07 11.56
N ARG A 165 50.39 -17.98 11.66
CA ARG A 165 50.26 -18.94 12.77
C ARG A 165 50.58 -20.38 12.38
N SER A 166 50.37 -20.74 11.12
CA SER A 166 50.68 -22.07 10.63
C SER A 166 51.02 -22.03 9.15
N VAL A 167 52.00 -22.81 8.74
CA VAL A 167 52.26 -23.10 7.33
C VAL A 167 52.37 -24.61 7.15
N VAL A 168 51.63 -25.14 6.18
CA VAL A 168 51.65 -26.54 5.79
C VAL A 168 52.10 -26.64 4.35
N LEU A 169 53.02 -27.57 4.09
CA LEU A 169 53.49 -27.90 2.76
C LEU A 169 52.98 -29.29 2.38
N THR A 170 52.54 -29.42 1.13
CA THR A 170 52.18 -30.71 0.56
C THR A 170 52.97 -30.90 -0.73
N ASN A 171 53.80 -31.93 -0.77
CA ASN A 171 54.46 -32.35 -2.01
C ASN A 171 53.41 -32.95 -2.95
N PHE A 172 53.51 -32.66 -4.24
CA PHE A 172 52.74 -33.36 -5.27
C PHE A 172 53.65 -33.62 -6.48
N GLU A 173 53.97 -34.88 -6.70
CA GLU A 173 54.87 -35.33 -7.76
C GLU A 173 54.42 -36.69 -8.31
N ASP A 174 54.74 -36.95 -9.58
CA ASP A 174 54.35 -38.18 -10.27
C ASP A 174 55.32 -39.35 -10.03
N ALA A 175 56.46 -39.12 -9.37
CA ALA A 175 57.48 -40.14 -9.07
C ALA A 175 58.13 -39.90 -7.69
N ALA A 176 58.42 -40.97 -6.95
CA ALA A 176 58.95 -40.89 -5.59
C ALA A 176 60.30 -40.13 -5.52
N ALA A 177 60.31 -38.96 -4.88
CA ALA A 177 61.54 -38.27 -4.54
C ALA A 177 62.16 -38.87 -3.27
N GLU A 178 62.77 -40.04 -3.42
CA GLU A 178 63.47 -40.70 -2.32
C GLU A 178 64.72 -39.91 -1.92
N GLY A 179 64.82 -39.55 -0.63
CA GLY A 179 66.02 -38.93 -0.04
C GLY A 179 65.99 -37.40 0.13
N ASN A 180 64.91 -36.72 -0.24
CA ASN A 180 64.79 -35.27 -0.07
C ASN A 180 64.21 -34.91 1.31
N ILE A 181 64.95 -34.13 2.12
CA ILE A 181 64.41 -33.54 3.35
C ILE A 181 64.03 -32.08 3.06
N VAL A 182 62.75 -31.85 2.79
CA VAL A 182 62.13 -30.54 2.62
C VAL A 182 61.35 -30.18 3.87
N ARG A 183 61.58 -29.00 4.42
CA ARG A 183 60.87 -28.51 5.60
C ARG A 183 60.69 -27.00 5.60
N VAL A 184 59.70 -26.55 6.34
CA VAL A 184 59.58 -25.14 6.71
C VAL A 184 60.70 -24.79 7.68
N LEU A 185 61.54 -23.81 7.31
CA LEU A 185 62.63 -23.34 8.16
C LEU A 185 62.16 -22.24 9.12
N ARG A 186 61.44 -21.26 8.59
CA ARG A 186 60.86 -20.12 9.33
C ARG A 186 59.74 -19.49 8.51
N TRP A 187 58.87 -18.74 9.17
CA TRP A 187 57.92 -17.85 8.52
C TRP A 187 57.85 -16.52 9.28
N ASP A 188 57.34 -15.51 8.59
CA ASP A 188 56.90 -14.26 9.17
C ASP A 188 55.51 -13.90 8.59
N ASN A 189 55.10 -12.65 8.75
CA ASN A 189 53.79 -12.20 8.26
C ASN A 189 53.73 -12.07 6.75
N ASN A 190 54.88 -12.02 6.05
CA ASN A 190 54.98 -11.76 4.62
C ASN A 190 55.31 -13.01 3.82
N GLY A 191 55.83 -14.06 4.44
CA GLY A 191 56.17 -15.28 3.71
C GLY A 191 56.67 -16.42 4.56
N VAL A 192 57.03 -17.50 3.86
CA VAL A 192 57.64 -18.70 4.45
C VAL A 192 58.96 -19.00 3.75
N THR A 193 60.01 -19.29 4.53
CA THR A 193 61.27 -19.82 4.02
C THR A 193 61.28 -21.34 4.16
N ILE A 194 61.52 -22.01 3.05
CA ILE A 194 61.61 -23.46 2.91
C ILE A 194 63.09 -23.83 2.80
N LEU A 195 63.52 -24.87 3.52
CA LEU A 195 64.84 -25.46 3.38
C LEU A 195 64.74 -26.79 2.62
N ASN A 196 65.48 -26.90 1.54
CA ASN A 196 65.79 -28.16 0.86
C ASN A 196 67.18 -28.63 1.31
N SER A 197 67.27 -29.80 1.95
CA SER A 197 68.54 -30.32 2.50
C SER A 197 69.32 -31.23 1.52
N GLY A 198 68.80 -31.51 0.32
CA GLY A 198 69.52 -32.26 -0.72
C GLY A 198 68.63 -33.18 -1.57
N GLY A 199 69.24 -33.75 -2.63
CA GLY A 199 68.67 -34.75 -3.54
C GLY A 199 67.93 -34.16 -4.75
N ASN A 200 68.24 -34.63 -5.95
CA ASN A 200 67.74 -34.06 -7.22
C ASN A 200 66.32 -34.52 -7.53
N THR A 201 65.39 -33.57 -7.65
CA THR A 201 64.49 -33.33 -8.81
C THR A 201 63.76 -32.00 -8.56
N PHE A 202 63.37 -31.31 -9.64
CA PHE A 202 62.39 -30.22 -9.54
C PHE A 202 61.09 -30.82 -9.00
N THR A 203 60.68 -30.36 -7.82
CA THR A 203 59.51 -30.89 -7.12
C THR A 203 58.53 -29.76 -6.88
N SER A 204 57.26 -30.02 -7.18
CA SER A 204 56.18 -29.06 -7.00
C SER A 204 55.51 -29.27 -5.66
N TYR A 205 55.23 -28.16 -4.99
CA TYR A 205 54.62 -28.15 -3.67
C TYR A 205 53.45 -27.19 -3.66
N SER A 206 52.39 -27.61 -2.98
CA SER A 206 51.36 -26.70 -2.55
C SER A 206 51.68 -26.27 -1.12
N TRP A 207 51.28 -25.05 -0.80
CA TRP A 207 51.39 -24.53 0.55
C TRP A 207 50.06 -23.93 0.98
N VAL A 208 49.77 -24.03 2.27
CA VAL A 208 48.66 -23.36 2.93
C VAL A 208 49.20 -22.67 4.16
N ALA A 209 49.01 -21.35 4.25
CA ALA A 209 49.34 -20.54 5.40
C ALA A 209 48.06 -19.99 6.03
N LYS A 210 47.98 -20.01 7.36
CA LYS A 210 46.84 -19.45 8.12
C LYS A 210 47.34 -18.47 9.16
N GLY A 211 46.56 -17.42 9.38
CA GLY A 211 46.92 -16.34 10.28
C GLY A 211 45.81 -15.30 10.36
N ASN A 212 46.14 -14.13 10.89
CA ASN A 212 45.26 -12.97 11.00
C ASN A 212 46.07 -11.68 11.15
#